data_AF-A0A2D9CGT4-F1
#
_entry.id   AF-A0A2D9CGT4-F1
#
_cell.length_a   1.000
_cell.length_b   1.000
_cell.length_c   1.000
_cell.angle_alpha   90.00
_cell.angle_beta   90.00
_cell.angle_gamma   90.00
#
_symmetry.space_group_name_H-M   'P 1'
#
loop_
_entity.id
_entity.type
_entity.pdbx_description
1 polymer ?
#
loop_
_entity_poly.entity_id
_entity_poly.type
_entity_poly.pdbx_seq_one_letter_code
_entity_poly.pdbx_strand_id
1 'polypeptide(L)'
;MGENKIYKKISELSIMDSFTLKERYDISNAQKLLHCDIIDDETKGSLKKYLKYGKGGSVEVKYTQSEIGRLNIRVKALKDGEGCKAQSFMKGVCKSALCKKNYVDLDIVNCHPVLLEQVFIDKGYECPILTAYNKSREKFFKKMNKHGISRDNCKILIMRMFYGGSVKAWCYDNNFKYENLEGSIVLDLDTELKENVKTILNTEELLK
;
A
#
# COMPACT_ATOMS: atom_id res chain seq x y z
N MET A 1 -13.07 8.42 -25.21
CA MET A 1 -12.72 7.09 -25.79
C MET A 1 -11.21 6.91 -26.03
N GLY A 2 -10.32 7.73 -25.44
CA GLY A 2 -8.86 7.63 -25.61
C GLY A 2 -8.13 6.82 -24.54
N GLU A 3 -8.66 6.77 -23.30
CA GLU A 3 -8.03 6.09 -22.16
C GLU A 3 -7.77 4.60 -22.40
N ASN A 4 -8.59 3.93 -23.21
CA ASN A 4 -8.55 2.47 -23.36
C ASN A 4 -7.35 1.93 -24.17
N LYS A 5 -6.66 2.77 -24.96
CA LYS A 5 -5.51 2.32 -25.78
C LYS A 5 -4.20 2.27 -25.00
N ILE A 6 -3.98 3.20 -24.07
CA ILE A 6 -2.75 3.25 -23.25
C ILE A 6 -2.76 2.11 -22.24
N TYR A 7 -3.85 1.92 -21.49
CA TYR A 7 -3.98 0.80 -20.56
C TYR A 7 -3.82 -0.55 -21.25
N LYS A 8 -4.42 -0.73 -22.44
CA LYS A 8 -4.25 -1.96 -23.23
C LYS A 8 -2.79 -2.18 -23.62
N LYS A 9 -2.12 -1.15 -24.15
CA LYS A 9 -0.71 -1.24 -24.56
C LYS A 9 0.24 -1.51 -23.37
N ILE A 10 0.00 -0.90 -22.21
CA ILE A 10 0.82 -1.18 -21.01
C ILE A 10 0.50 -2.56 -20.44
N SER A 11 -0.77 -3.01 -20.49
CA SER A 11 -1.14 -4.36 -20.06
C SER A 11 -0.49 -5.45 -20.91
N GLU A 12 -0.33 -5.21 -22.22
CA GLU A 12 0.35 -6.12 -23.15
C GLU A 12 1.88 -6.17 -22.94
N LEU A 13 2.49 -5.08 -22.45
CA LEU A 13 3.93 -4.98 -22.17
C LEU A 13 4.33 -5.60 -20.81
N SER A 14 3.36 -5.89 -19.94
CA SER A 14 3.57 -6.28 -18.55
C SER A 14 2.86 -7.60 -18.23
N ILE A 15 2.87 -8.60 -19.12
CA ILE A 15 2.33 -9.91 -18.78
C ILE A 15 3.47 -10.78 -18.25
N MET A 16 3.64 -10.82 -16.94
CA MET A 16 4.42 -11.90 -16.33
C MET A 16 3.68 -13.22 -16.53
N ASP A 17 4.40 -14.24 -16.99
CA ASP A 17 3.90 -15.61 -17.02
C ASP A 17 3.45 -16.05 -15.63
N SER A 18 2.38 -16.84 -15.58
CA SER A 18 1.93 -17.38 -14.30
C SER A 18 2.99 -18.30 -13.71
N PHE A 19 3.28 -18.16 -12.42
CA PHE A 19 4.29 -18.96 -11.73
C PHE A 19 3.73 -19.56 -10.44
N THR A 20 4.37 -20.62 -9.95
CA THR A 20 3.99 -21.31 -8.70
C THR A 20 5.09 -21.17 -7.68
N LEU A 21 4.73 -20.81 -6.45
CA LEU A 21 5.64 -20.79 -5.30
C LEU A 21 5.12 -21.69 -4.17
N LYS A 22 6.01 -22.00 -3.23
CA LYS A 22 5.67 -22.68 -1.97
C LYS A 22 5.65 -21.66 -0.84
N GLU A 23 4.46 -21.24 -0.43
CA GLU A 23 4.26 -20.41 0.75
C GLU A 23 4.55 -21.27 2.01
N ARG A 24 5.76 -21.14 2.56
CA ARG A 24 6.18 -21.79 3.82
C ARG A 24 5.51 -21.12 5.01
N TYR A 25 5.27 -21.87 6.08
CA TYR A 25 4.72 -21.35 7.34
C TYR A 25 5.29 -22.10 8.55
N ASP A 26 5.30 -21.43 9.70
CA ASP A 26 5.66 -22.08 10.97
C ASP A 26 4.51 -22.97 11.45
N ILE A 27 4.72 -24.29 11.38
CA ILE A 27 3.73 -25.31 11.77
C ILE A 27 3.29 -25.14 13.23
N SER A 28 4.23 -24.86 14.14
CA SER A 28 3.91 -24.72 15.57
C SER A 28 3.02 -23.51 15.81
N ASN A 29 3.35 -22.37 15.21
CA ASN A 29 2.54 -21.16 15.34
C ASN A 29 1.18 -21.31 14.65
N ALA A 30 1.11 -22.00 13.51
CA ALA A 30 -0.14 -22.29 12.84
C ALA A 30 -1.11 -23.07 13.74
N GLN A 31 -0.62 -24.09 14.46
CA GLN A 31 -1.44 -24.83 15.44
C GLN A 31 -1.87 -23.93 16.61
N LYS A 32 -0.94 -23.14 17.18
CA LYS A 32 -1.28 -22.21 18.27
C LYS A 32 -2.36 -21.22 17.86
N LEU A 33 -2.29 -20.66 16.65
CA LEU A 33 -3.31 -19.74 16.11
C LEU A 33 -4.70 -20.40 16.07
N LEU A 34 -4.80 -21.66 15.64
CA LEU A 34 -6.07 -22.40 15.59
C LEU A 34 -6.70 -22.65 16.96
N HIS A 35 -5.89 -22.66 18.03
CA HIS A 35 -6.31 -23.00 19.39
C HIS A 35 -6.31 -21.81 20.37
N CYS A 36 -6.13 -20.59 19.87
CA CYS A 36 -6.13 -19.37 20.70
C CYS A 36 -7.23 -18.41 20.27
N ASP A 37 -7.55 -17.44 21.12
CA ASP A 37 -8.62 -16.45 20.85
C ASP A 37 -8.09 -15.11 20.32
N ILE A 38 -6.83 -15.09 19.88
CA ILE A 38 -6.19 -13.90 19.30
C ILE A 38 -6.70 -13.61 17.88
N ILE A 39 -7.23 -14.61 17.19
CA ILE A 39 -7.85 -14.47 15.86
C ILE A 39 -9.31 -14.92 15.91
N ASP A 40 -10.16 -14.26 15.14
CA ASP A 40 -11.58 -14.60 15.04
C ASP A 40 -11.82 -15.96 14.35
N ASP A 41 -13.03 -16.48 14.51
CA ASP A 41 -13.42 -17.78 13.96
C ASP A 41 -13.42 -17.81 12.42
N GLU A 42 -13.66 -16.68 11.76
CA GLU A 42 -13.56 -16.57 10.30
C GLU A 42 -12.11 -16.78 9.83
N THR A 43 -11.16 -16.16 10.54
CA THR A 43 -9.73 -16.28 10.29
C THR A 43 -9.25 -17.69 10.63
N LYS A 44 -9.71 -18.29 11.74
CA LYS A 44 -9.43 -19.70 12.06
C LYS A 44 -9.95 -20.64 10.96
N GLY A 45 -11.17 -20.44 10.48
CA GLY A 45 -11.75 -21.21 9.38
C GLY A 45 -10.95 -21.09 8.09
N SER A 46 -10.54 -19.85 7.75
CA SER A 46 -9.67 -19.57 6.59
C SER A 46 -8.31 -20.25 6.71
N LEU A 47 -7.68 -20.16 7.88
CA LEU A 47 -6.40 -20.80 8.18
C LEU A 47 -6.50 -22.33 8.11
N LYS A 48 -7.54 -22.91 8.71
CA LYS A 48 -7.79 -24.36 8.68
C LYS A 48 -7.93 -24.86 7.24
N LYS A 49 -8.66 -24.12 6.39
CA LYS A 49 -8.79 -24.44 4.96
C LYS A 49 -7.44 -24.35 4.25
N TYR A 50 -6.65 -23.32 4.51
CA TYR A 50 -5.31 -23.17 3.93
C TYR A 50 -4.38 -24.33 4.31
N LEU A 51 -4.34 -24.68 5.61
CA LEU A 51 -3.48 -25.75 6.13
C LEU A 51 -3.89 -27.15 5.65
N LYS A 52 -5.16 -27.36 5.26
CA LYS A 52 -5.61 -28.62 4.64
C LYS A 52 -4.81 -28.96 3.37
N TYR A 53 -4.38 -27.94 2.63
CA TYR A 53 -3.58 -28.11 1.41
C TYR A 53 -2.07 -28.04 1.68
N GLY A 54 -1.67 -27.88 2.94
CA GLY A 54 -0.29 -27.80 3.36
C GLY A 54 0.38 -29.17 3.47
N LYS A 55 1.61 -29.28 2.99
CA LYS A 55 2.48 -30.46 3.18
C LYS A 55 3.86 -30.00 3.65
N GLY A 56 4.37 -30.60 4.72
CA GLY A 56 5.69 -30.30 5.27
C GLY A 56 5.91 -28.83 5.65
N GLY A 57 4.85 -28.12 6.09
CA GLY A 57 4.94 -26.71 6.45
C GLY A 57 4.95 -25.75 5.26
N SER A 58 4.39 -26.15 4.11
CA SER A 58 4.23 -25.28 2.94
C SER A 58 2.95 -25.57 2.15
N VAL A 59 2.40 -24.56 1.50
CA VAL A 59 1.28 -24.69 0.53
C VAL A 59 1.76 -24.24 -0.85
N GLU A 60 1.41 -24.97 -1.91
CA GLU A 60 1.65 -24.54 -3.29
C GLU A 60 0.61 -23.52 -3.75
N VAL A 61 1.09 -22.37 -4.21
CA VAL A 61 0.26 -21.22 -4.59
C VAL A 61 0.67 -20.74 -5.97
N LYS A 62 -0.33 -20.55 -6.84
CA LYS A 62 -0.18 -20.02 -8.19
C LYS A 62 -0.43 -18.50 -8.16
N TYR A 63 0.50 -17.76 -8.76
CA TYR A 63 0.44 -16.34 -8.99
C TYR A 63 0.17 -16.10 -10.47
N THR A 64 -0.81 -15.25 -10.76
CA THR A 64 -1.17 -14.86 -12.13
C THR A 64 -1.30 -13.36 -12.14
N GLN A 65 -0.62 -12.68 -13.05
CA GLN A 65 -0.79 -11.24 -13.18
C GLN A 65 -2.18 -10.93 -13.73
N SER A 66 -2.98 -10.16 -12.98
CA SER A 66 -4.31 -9.74 -13.41
C SER A 66 -4.28 -8.35 -14.06
N GLU A 67 -3.45 -7.46 -13.53
CA GLU A 67 -3.27 -6.08 -13.97
C GLU A 67 -1.81 -5.66 -13.74
N ILE A 68 -1.41 -4.49 -14.22
CA ILE A 68 -0.07 -3.96 -13.99
C ILE A 68 0.19 -3.87 -12.48
N GLY A 69 1.27 -4.50 -12.02
CA GLY A 69 1.65 -4.54 -10.60
C GLY A 69 0.73 -5.35 -9.68
N ARG A 70 -0.33 -6.00 -10.19
CA ARG A 70 -1.30 -6.75 -9.37
C ARG A 70 -1.31 -8.24 -9.71
N LEU A 71 -1.08 -9.05 -8.68
CA LEU A 71 -1.12 -10.51 -8.78
C LEU A 71 -2.42 -11.05 -8.18
N ASN A 72 -3.08 -11.93 -8.92
CA ASN A 72 -4.06 -12.88 -8.42
C ASN A 72 -3.32 -14.09 -7.83
N ILE A 73 -3.70 -14.49 -6.62
CA ILE A 73 -3.01 -15.51 -5.82
C ILE A 73 -4.02 -16.59 -5.44
N ARG A 74 -3.75 -17.83 -5.84
CA ARG A 74 -4.66 -18.98 -5.65
C ARG A 74 -3.90 -20.21 -5.17
N VAL A 75 -4.42 -20.89 -4.14
CA VAL A 75 -3.90 -22.21 -3.73
C VAL A 75 -4.09 -23.20 -4.89
N LYS A 76 -3.00 -23.82 -5.34
CA LYS A 76 -2.96 -24.60 -6.59
C LYS A 76 -3.87 -25.83 -6.57
N ALA A 77 -4.06 -26.43 -5.40
CA ALA A 77 -4.85 -27.65 -5.21
C ALA A 77 -6.37 -27.41 -5.15
N LEU A 78 -6.85 -26.17 -5.26
CA LEU A 78 -8.28 -25.84 -5.26
C LEU A 78 -8.94 -26.19 -6.58
N LYS A 79 -10.15 -26.77 -6.50
CA LYS A 79 -11.01 -26.95 -7.67
C LYS A 79 -11.62 -25.63 -8.12
N ASP A 80 -12.08 -25.56 -9.37
CA ASP A 80 -12.76 -24.37 -9.89
C ASP A 80 -13.99 -24.01 -9.03
N GLY A 81 -14.20 -22.72 -8.83
CA GLY A 81 -15.23 -22.20 -7.92
C GLY A 81 -14.86 -22.22 -6.43
N GLU A 82 -13.85 -22.99 -6.00
CA GLU A 82 -13.39 -22.95 -4.62
C GLU A 82 -12.47 -21.73 -4.37
N GLY A 83 -12.61 -21.11 -3.19
CA GLY A 83 -11.73 -20.04 -2.70
C GLY A 83 -11.00 -20.43 -1.42
N CYS A 84 -9.76 -19.97 -1.25
CA CYS A 84 -9.00 -20.07 0.00
C CYS A 84 -8.11 -18.84 0.13
N LYS A 85 -8.05 -18.23 1.32
CA LYS A 85 -7.11 -17.13 1.61
C LYS A 85 -5.69 -17.70 1.68
N ALA A 86 -4.84 -17.33 0.73
CA ALA A 86 -3.40 -17.57 0.78
C ALA A 86 -2.73 -16.71 1.87
N GLN A 87 -1.49 -17.03 2.25
CA GLN A 87 -0.75 -16.31 3.29
C GLN A 87 -0.62 -14.82 2.99
N SER A 88 -0.51 -14.47 1.70
CA SER A 88 -0.46 -13.10 1.19
C SER A 88 -1.67 -12.23 1.59
N PHE A 89 -2.84 -12.83 1.85
CA PHE A 89 -4.07 -12.14 2.27
C PHE A 89 -4.39 -12.29 3.75
N MET A 90 -3.63 -13.10 4.49
CA MET A 90 -3.71 -13.13 5.94
C MET A 90 -3.05 -11.85 6.46
N LYS A 91 -3.69 -11.13 7.38
CA LYS A 91 -3.19 -9.84 7.89
C LYS A 91 -2.85 -9.93 9.37
N GLY A 92 -2.08 -8.95 9.84
CA GLY A 92 -1.75 -8.75 11.26
C GLY A 92 -1.09 -9.98 11.89
N VAL A 93 -1.54 -10.31 13.11
CA VAL A 93 -0.96 -11.37 13.94
C VAL A 93 -0.91 -12.74 13.25
N CYS A 94 -1.90 -13.06 12.41
CA CYS A 94 -1.92 -14.32 11.68
C CYS A 94 -0.72 -14.43 10.73
N LYS A 95 -0.51 -13.40 9.88
CA LYS A 95 0.64 -13.37 8.96
C LYS A 95 1.95 -13.38 9.71
N SER A 96 2.10 -12.51 10.73
CA SER A 96 3.33 -12.40 11.50
C SER A 96 3.71 -13.72 12.17
N ALA A 97 2.74 -14.45 12.73
CA ALA A 97 3.00 -15.72 13.40
C ALA A 97 3.32 -16.85 12.39
N LEU A 98 2.65 -16.91 11.23
CA LEU A 98 2.95 -17.90 10.18
C LEU A 98 4.31 -17.65 9.52
N CYS A 99 4.66 -16.39 9.27
CA CYS A 99 5.88 -16.01 8.56
C CYS A 99 7.15 -16.00 9.43
N LYS A 100 7.02 -15.92 10.77
CA LYS A 100 8.10 -15.54 11.71
C LYS A 100 9.49 -16.14 11.46
N LYS A 101 9.58 -17.42 11.06
CA LYS A 101 10.88 -18.12 10.89
C LYS A 101 11.39 -18.15 9.44
N ASN A 102 10.49 -17.98 8.47
CA ASN A 102 10.77 -18.34 7.09
C ASN A 102 10.96 -17.12 6.17
N TYR A 103 10.65 -15.92 6.65
CA TYR A 103 10.65 -14.72 5.83
C TYR A 103 11.33 -13.56 6.52
N VAL A 104 11.98 -12.75 5.71
CA VAL A 104 12.45 -11.41 6.05
C VAL A 104 11.49 -10.43 5.38
N ASP A 105 10.94 -9.48 6.14
CA ASP A 105 10.06 -8.46 5.61
C ASP A 105 10.91 -7.31 5.06
N LEU A 106 10.68 -6.93 3.81
CA LEU A 106 11.41 -5.88 3.10
C LEU A 106 10.43 -4.79 2.68
N ASP A 107 10.44 -3.67 3.40
CA ASP A 107 9.56 -2.53 3.13
C ASP A 107 10.35 -1.32 2.65
N ILE A 108 9.89 -0.69 1.57
CA ILE A 108 10.41 0.61 1.14
C ILE A 108 9.82 1.68 2.06
N VAL A 109 10.68 2.31 2.85
CA VAL A 109 10.28 3.40 3.74
C VAL A 109 9.76 4.57 2.92
N ASN A 110 8.50 4.95 3.15
CA ASN A 110 7.87 6.12 2.52
C ASN A 110 7.82 6.05 0.98
N CYS A 111 7.62 4.84 0.44
CA CYS A 111 7.69 4.52 -1.00
C CYS A 111 7.00 5.56 -1.90
N HIS A 112 5.69 5.79 -1.70
CA HIS A 112 4.91 6.68 -2.58
C HIS A 112 5.47 8.13 -2.66
N PRO A 113 5.70 8.83 -1.53
CA PRO A 113 6.37 10.14 -1.54
C PRO A 113 7.77 10.18 -2.16
N VAL A 114 8.56 9.12 -1.96
CA VAL A 114 9.94 9.03 -2.48
C VAL A 114 9.93 8.84 -3.98
N LEU A 115 9.05 7.98 -4.50
CA LEU A 115 8.87 7.80 -5.93
C LEU A 115 8.37 9.09 -6.59
N LEU A 116 7.44 9.80 -5.95
CA LEU A 116 6.92 11.07 -6.46
C LEU A 116 8.03 12.14 -6.55
N GLU A 117 8.85 12.28 -5.51
CA GLU A 117 10.01 13.19 -5.51
C GLU A 117 10.99 12.83 -6.64
N GLN A 118 11.30 11.53 -6.81
CA GLN A 118 12.19 11.07 -7.88
C GLN A 118 11.65 11.40 -9.26
N VAL A 119 10.35 11.20 -9.50
CA VAL A 119 9.69 11.54 -10.77
C VAL A 119 9.75 13.05 -11.01
N PHE A 120 9.48 13.87 -9.99
CA PHE A 120 9.56 15.32 -10.15
C PHE A 120 10.98 15.81 -10.44
N ILE A 121 11.99 15.30 -9.72
CA ILE A 121 13.39 15.65 -9.94
C ILE A 121 13.86 15.22 -11.34
N ASP A 122 13.51 14.01 -11.79
CA ASP A 122 13.85 13.51 -13.12
C ASP A 122 13.28 14.41 -14.23
N LYS A 123 12.13 15.01 -13.98
CA LYS A 123 11.48 15.99 -14.88
C LYS A 123 11.96 17.42 -14.69
N GLY A 124 12.94 17.66 -13.82
CA GLY A 124 13.55 18.97 -13.60
C GLY A 124 12.75 19.92 -12.70
N TYR A 125 11.81 19.40 -11.90
CA TYR A 125 11.05 20.22 -10.94
C TYR A 125 11.75 20.32 -9.58
N GLU A 126 11.62 21.47 -8.94
CA GLU A 126 12.06 21.65 -7.55
C GLU A 126 10.99 21.12 -6.58
N CYS A 127 11.43 20.43 -5.53
CA CYS A 127 10.53 19.85 -4.51
C CYS A 127 11.04 20.07 -3.07
N PRO A 128 11.45 21.29 -2.67
CA PRO A 128 12.10 21.51 -1.37
C PRO A 128 11.27 21.04 -0.17
N ILE A 129 9.95 21.19 -0.21
CA ILE A 129 9.05 20.79 0.88
C ILE A 129 8.84 19.28 0.90
N LEU A 130 8.60 18.64 -0.25
CA LEU A 130 8.49 17.18 -0.35
C LEU A 130 9.82 16.50 0.01
N THR A 131 10.95 17.03 -0.42
CA THR A 131 12.29 16.58 -0.01
C THR A 131 12.46 16.70 1.51
N ALA A 132 12.06 17.83 2.11
CA ALA A 132 12.11 18.01 3.56
C ALA A 132 11.20 17.02 4.29
N TYR A 133 10.01 16.74 3.76
CA TYR A 133 9.09 15.73 4.28
C TYR A 133 9.73 14.33 4.23
N ASN A 134 10.29 13.92 3.09
CA ASN A 134 10.92 12.61 2.90
C ASN A 134 12.14 12.41 3.82
N LYS A 135 12.99 13.43 3.97
CA LYS A 135 14.18 13.37 4.83
C LYS A 135 13.88 13.46 6.33
N SER A 136 12.74 14.04 6.72
CA SER A 136 12.46 14.39 8.13
C SER A 136 11.02 14.16 8.55
N ARG A 137 10.40 13.07 8.07
CA ARG A 137 9.00 12.70 8.31
C ARG A 137 8.58 12.72 9.78
N GLU A 138 9.41 12.22 10.69
CA GLU A 138 9.11 12.22 12.12
C GLU A 138 9.05 13.65 12.70
N LYS A 139 9.91 14.55 12.23
CA LYS A 139 9.86 15.97 12.61
C LYS A 139 8.62 16.65 12.02
N PHE A 140 8.22 16.27 10.80
CA PHE A 140 6.99 16.74 10.18
C PHE A 140 5.78 16.39 11.06
N PHE A 141 5.63 15.11 11.46
CA PHE A 141 4.53 14.70 12.34
C PHE A 141 4.54 15.41 13.70
N LYS A 142 5.73 15.62 14.28
CA LYS A 142 5.85 16.41 15.53
C LYS A 142 5.42 17.86 15.36
N LYS A 143 5.70 18.49 14.22
CA LYS A 143 5.22 19.84 13.91
C LYS A 143 3.69 19.85 13.78
N MET A 144 3.11 18.89 13.04
CA MET A 144 1.66 18.79 12.87
C MET A 144 0.91 18.54 14.18
N ASN A 145 1.51 17.83 15.13
CA ASN A 145 0.94 17.65 16.46
C ASN A 145 0.76 18.98 17.21
N LYS A 146 1.60 19.99 16.95
CA LYS A 146 1.43 21.34 17.53
C LYS A 146 0.18 22.06 17.01
N HIS A 147 -0.29 21.66 15.83
CA HIS A 147 -1.54 22.13 15.23
C HIS A 147 -2.74 21.25 15.67
N GLY A 148 -2.56 20.29 16.58
CA GLY A 148 -3.64 19.40 17.04
C GLY A 148 -3.94 18.23 16.11
N ILE A 149 -3.07 17.95 15.12
CA ILE A 149 -3.24 16.81 14.22
C ILE A 149 -2.38 15.63 14.70
N SER A 150 -3.06 14.53 15.03
CA SER A 150 -2.39 13.28 15.42
C SER A 150 -1.55 12.73 14.26
N ARG A 151 -0.57 11.88 14.59
CA ARG A 151 0.29 11.22 13.60
C ARG A 151 -0.54 10.49 12.52
N ASP A 152 -1.56 9.75 12.91
CA ASP A 152 -2.35 8.94 11.98
C ASP A 152 -3.27 9.80 11.11
N ASN A 153 -3.87 10.85 11.68
CA ASN A 153 -4.62 11.84 10.91
C ASN A 153 -3.73 12.59 9.92
N CYS A 154 -2.48 12.89 10.31
CA CYS A 154 -1.52 13.52 9.41
C CYS A 154 -1.16 12.61 8.23
N LYS A 155 -0.96 11.30 8.45
CA LYS A 155 -0.75 10.34 7.35
C LYS A 155 -1.93 10.31 6.38
N ILE A 156 -3.16 10.28 6.90
CA ILE A 156 -4.37 10.29 6.09
C ILE A 156 -4.46 11.58 5.24
N LEU A 157 -4.18 12.74 5.86
CA LEU A 157 -4.15 14.03 5.18
C LEU A 157 -3.13 14.05 4.03
N ILE A 158 -1.89 13.64 4.31
CA ILE A 158 -0.82 13.57 3.30
C ILE A 158 -1.19 12.62 2.16
N MET A 159 -1.74 11.44 2.47
CA MET A 159 -2.20 10.50 1.44
C MET A 159 -3.31 11.11 0.57
N ARG A 160 -4.25 11.86 1.17
CA ARG A 160 -5.30 12.56 0.42
C ARG A 160 -4.70 13.57 -0.57
N MET A 161 -3.68 14.32 -0.15
CA MET A 161 -3.00 15.29 -1.01
C MET A 161 -2.32 14.63 -2.21
N PHE A 162 -1.63 13.50 -2.01
CA PHE A 162 -1.01 12.77 -3.12
C PHE A 162 -2.01 12.16 -4.12
N TYR A 163 -3.26 11.95 -3.70
CA TYR A 163 -4.36 11.56 -4.59
C TYR A 163 -5.18 12.78 -5.09
N GLY A 164 -4.65 14.00 -4.99
CA GLY A 164 -5.28 15.22 -5.53
C GLY A 164 -6.45 15.77 -4.71
N GLY A 165 -6.72 15.22 -3.51
CA GLY A 165 -7.76 15.74 -2.63
C GLY A 165 -7.31 17.00 -1.88
N SER A 166 -8.26 17.83 -1.46
CA SER A 166 -7.96 19.11 -0.79
C SER A 166 -7.84 19.00 0.73
N VAL A 167 -6.92 19.79 1.30
CA VAL A 167 -6.78 19.96 2.77
C VAL A 167 -8.09 20.47 3.39
N LYS A 168 -8.78 21.41 2.72
CA LYS A 168 -10.08 21.94 3.19
C LYS A 168 -11.14 20.86 3.33
N ALA A 169 -11.25 19.96 2.36
CA ALA A 169 -12.22 18.87 2.42
C ALA A 169 -11.84 17.86 3.53
N TRP A 170 -10.55 17.61 3.76
CA TRP A 170 -10.11 16.82 4.92
C TRP A 170 -10.51 17.47 6.24
N CYS A 171 -10.32 18.78 6.38
CA CYS A 171 -10.73 19.54 7.55
C CYS A 171 -12.23 19.39 7.81
N TYR A 172 -13.06 19.55 6.78
CA TYR A 172 -14.50 19.34 6.87
C TYR A 172 -14.87 17.93 7.33
N ASP A 173 -14.33 16.89 6.67
CA ASP A 173 -14.64 15.49 6.96
C ASP A 173 -14.22 15.06 8.37
N ASN A 174 -13.21 15.72 8.95
CA ASN A 174 -12.66 15.41 10.27
C ASN A 174 -13.09 16.40 11.36
N ASN A 175 -14.06 17.29 11.08
CA ASN A 175 -14.51 18.35 11.99
C ASN A 175 -13.34 19.17 12.58
N PHE A 176 -12.36 19.47 11.73
CA PHE A 176 -11.14 20.19 12.07
C PHE A 176 -11.17 21.59 11.45
N LYS A 177 -10.79 22.61 12.22
CA LYS A 177 -10.79 24.00 11.76
C LYS A 177 -9.59 24.26 10.83
N TYR A 178 -9.84 24.72 9.61
CA TYR A 178 -8.79 24.94 8.61
C TYR A 178 -7.77 25.99 9.07
N GLU A 179 -8.23 26.98 9.83
CA GLU A 179 -7.44 28.09 10.37
C GLU A 179 -6.32 27.58 11.29
N ASN A 180 -6.51 26.44 11.95
CA ASN A 180 -5.48 25.82 12.78
C ASN A 180 -4.27 25.32 11.98
N LEU A 181 -4.39 25.19 10.65
CA LEU A 181 -3.31 24.80 9.74
C LEU A 181 -2.57 26.00 9.13
N GLU A 182 -2.99 27.23 9.39
CA GLU A 182 -2.31 28.41 8.84
C GLU A 182 -0.83 28.45 9.26
N GLY A 183 0.05 28.72 8.30
CA GLY A 183 1.50 28.71 8.49
C GLY A 183 2.12 27.32 8.76
N SER A 184 1.35 26.24 8.61
CA SER A 184 1.88 24.89 8.77
C SER A 184 2.52 24.36 7.49
N ILE A 185 3.55 23.53 7.67
CA ILE A 185 4.29 22.88 6.58
C ILE A 185 3.41 21.96 5.71
N VAL A 186 2.21 21.58 6.16
CA VAL A 186 1.29 20.79 5.33
C VAL A 186 0.64 21.63 4.24
N LEU A 187 0.39 22.92 4.50
CA LEU A 187 -0.14 23.83 3.47
C LEU A 187 0.95 24.16 2.45
N ASP A 188 2.19 24.34 2.91
CA ASP A 188 3.34 24.51 2.01
C ASP A 188 3.50 23.30 1.09
N LEU A 189 3.38 22.08 1.64
CA LEU A 189 3.44 20.84 0.87
C LEU A 189 2.28 20.72 -0.12
N ASP A 190 1.05 21.10 0.27
CA ASP A 190 -0.13 21.07 -0.60
C ASP A 190 0.01 22.02 -1.79
N THR A 191 0.56 23.22 -1.56
CA THR A 191 0.87 24.17 -2.62
C THR A 191 1.91 23.62 -3.59
N GLU A 192 3.06 23.16 -3.08
CA GLU A 192 4.14 22.61 -3.91
C GLU A 192 3.65 21.43 -4.77
N LEU A 193 2.89 20.50 -4.17
CA LEU A 193 2.34 19.35 -4.89
C LEU A 193 1.39 19.78 -6.00
N LYS A 194 0.49 20.73 -5.73
CA LYS A 194 -0.48 21.21 -6.74
C LYS A 194 0.20 21.93 -7.89
N GLU A 195 1.21 22.73 -7.61
CA GLU A 195 1.98 23.44 -8.64
C GLU A 195 2.72 22.46 -9.54
N ASN A 196 3.43 21.48 -8.95
CA ASN A 196 4.17 20.48 -9.71
C ASN A 196 3.23 19.54 -10.50
N VAL A 197 2.12 19.09 -9.89
CA VAL A 197 1.10 18.27 -10.59
C VAL A 197 0.44 19.04 -11.72
N LYS A 198 0.07 20.31 -11.51
CA LYS A 198 -0.50 21.14 -12.60
C LYS A 198 0.49 21.29 -13.74
N THR A 199 1.77 21.48 -13.43
CA THR A 199 2.80 21.66 -14.44
C THR A 199 3.02 20.38 -15.25
N ILE A 200 3.21 19.24 -14.59
CA ILE A 200 3.44 17.97 -15.27
C ILE A 200 2.27 17.55 -16.16
N LEU A 201 1.03 17.75 -15.71
CA LEU A 201 -0.17 17.47 -16.52
C LEU A 201 -0.30 18.38 -17.74
N ASN A 202 0.26 19.59 -17.69
CA ASN A 202 0.25 20.48 -18.85
C ASN A 202 1.36 20.17 -19.86
N THR A 203 2.47 19.58 -19.42
CA THR A 203 3.65 19.31 -20.27
C THR A 203 3.72 17.88 -20.81
N GLU A 204 3.19 16.89 -20.08
CA GLU A 204 3.28 15.47 -20.45
C GLU A 204 1.97 14.96 -21.05
N GLU A 205 1.96 14.80 -22.38
CA GLU A 205 0.77 14.35 -23.13
C GLU A 205 0.32 12.93 -22.75
N LEU A 206 1.23 12.08 -22.26
CA LEU A 206 0.92 10.74 -21.76
C LEU A 206 0.14 10.73 -20.43
N LEU A 207 0.09 11.87 -19.73
CA LEU A 207 -0.59 12.02 -18.44
C LEU A 207 -1.87 12.87 -18.55
N LYS A 208 -2.17 13.41 -19.74
CA LYS A 208 -3.44 14.09 -20.07
C LYS A 208 -4.54 13.08 -20.42
#